data_AF-A0A2V9PH93-F1
#
_entry.id   AF-A0A2V9PH93-F1
#
_cell.length_a   1.000
_cell.length_b   1.000
_cell.length_c   1.000
_cell.angle_alpha   90.00
_cell.angle_beta   90.00
_cell.angle_gamma   90.00
#
_symmetry.space_group_name_H-M   'P 1'
#
loop_
_entity.id
_entity.type
_entity.pdbx_description
1 polymer ?
#
loop_
_entity_poly.entity_id
_entity_poly.type
_entity_poly.pdbx_seq_one_letter_code
_entity_poly.pdbx_strand_id
1 'polypeptide(L)'
;FDSLFTVDKPVIFAYHGYPWLIHRLTYRRHNHDNLHVRGYKEEGTTTTPFDMTVLNDLDRFHLAGDAVDRVPKLQRIGGHFKQYLRNKLVEHKQYIRIHGEDLPEIRDWKWEH
;
A
#
# COMPACT_ATOMS: atom_id res chain seq x y z
N PHE A 1 -22.59 -3.91 -2.44
CA PHE A 1 -21.19 -4.37 -2.26
C PHE A 1 -20.59 -4.60 -3.64
N ASP A 2 -21.20 -5.47 -4.43
CA ASP A 2 -20.75 -5.85 -5.77
C ASP A 2 -20.63 -4.65 -6.74
N SER A 3 -21.48 -3.65 -6.65
CA SER A 3 -21.34 -2.41 -7.46
C SER A 3 -20.10 -1.59 -7.12
N LEU A 4 -19.60 -1.68 -5.89
CA LEU A 4 -18.43 -0.93 -5.40
C LEU A 4 -17.14 -1.74 -5.52
N PHE A 5 -17.19 -3.02 -5.16
CA PHE A 5 -16.02 -3.90 -5.07
C PHE A 5 -15.95 -4.93 -6.19
N THR A 6 -16.86 -4.85 -7.15
CA THR A 6 -16.99 -5.77 -8.28
C THR A 6 -17.27 -7.20 -7.83
N VAL A 7 -17.44 -8.10 -8.80
CA VAL A 7 -17.71 -9.52 -8.54
C VAL A 7 -16.46 -10.38 -8.69
N ASP A 8 -15.45 -9.88 -9.40
CA ASP A 8 -14.32 -10.67 -9.89
C ASP A 8 -12.97 -9.94 -9.94
N LYS A 9 -12.94 -8.61 -9.78
CA LYS A 9 -11.68 -7.85 -9.91
C LYS A 9 -10.91 -7.80 -8.59
N PRO A 10 -9.56 -7.78 -8.62
CA PRO A 10 -8.75 -7.56 -7.44
C PRO A 10 -9.10 -6.25 -6.73
N VAL A 11 -9.16 -6.29 -5.40
CA VAL A 11 -9.40 -5.12 -4.55
C VAL A 11 -8.22 -4.96 -3.59
N ILE A 12 -7.58 -3.81 -3.63
CA ILE A 12 -6.58 -3.41 -2.63
C ILE A 12 -7.27 -2.48 -1.66
N PHE A 13 -7.31 -2.89 -0.40
CA PHE A 13 -8.05 -2.18 0.63
C PHE A 13 -7.09 -1.68 1.70
N ALA A 14 -6.83 -0.38 1.73
CA ALA A 14 -6.06 0.25 2.80
C ALA A 14 -6.98 0.55 3.99
N TYR A 15 -6.65 0.02 5.16
CA TYR A 15 -7.44 0.13 6.38
C TYR A 15 -6.58 0.64 7.54
N HIS A 16 -7.14 1.51 8.39
CA HIS A 16 -6.40 2.15 9.49
C HIS A 16 -6.14 1.20 10.67
N GLY A 17 -6.93 0.13 10.82
CA GLY A 17 -6.79 -0.85 11.88
C GLY A 17 -6.27 -2.19 11.40
N TYR A 18 -6.51 -3.23 12.20
CA TYR A 18 -6.08 -4.58 11.88
C TYR A 18 -6.81 -5.15 10.65
N PRO A 19 -6.09 -5.62 9.61
CA PRO A 19 -6.68 -6.17 8.38
C PRO A 19 -7.69 -7.30 8.62
N TRP A 20 -7.48 -8.09 9.67
CA TRP A 20 -8.30 -9.25 10.00
C TRP A 20 -9.77 -8.89 10.28
N LEU A 21 -10.03 -7.69 10.82
CA LEU A 21 -11.40 -7.22 11.02
C LEU A 21 -12.16 -7.10 9.69
N ILE A 22 -11.54 -6.53 8.66
CA ILE A 22 -12.16 -6.40 7.36
C ILE A 22 -12.44 -7.77 6.76
N HIS A 23 -11.46 -8.70 6.78
CA HIS A 23 -11.68 -10.07 6.31
C HIS A 23 -12.86 -10.76 7.01
N ARG A 24 -13.01 -10.58 8.33
CA ARG A 24 -14.18 -11.09 9.05
C ARG A 24 -15.50 -10.44 8.67
N LEU A 25 -15.51 -9.14 8.39
CA LEU A 25 -16.74 -8.45 8.00
C LEU A 25 -17.15 -8.80 6.56
N THR A 26 -16.19 -9.18 5.71
CA THR A 26 -16.41 -9.44 4.29
C THR A 26 -16.43 -10.92 3.91
N TYR A 27 -16.18 -11.87 4.82
CA TYR A 27 -16.04 -13.30 4.48
C TYR A 27 -17.24 -13.95 3.75
N ARG A 28 -18.45 -13.37 3.82
CA ARG A 28 -19.64 -13.83 3.07
C ARG A 28 -20.01 -12.94 1.90
N ARG A 29 -19.21 -11.90 1.62
CA ARG A 29 -19.44 -11.00 0.49
C ARG A 29 -18.89 -11.65 -0.77
N HIS A 30 -19.55 -11.41 -1.90
CA HIS A 30 -19.00 -11.79 -3.20
C HIS A 30 -17.61 -11.15 -3.38
N ASN A 31 -16.71 -11.82 -4.10
CA ASN A 31 -15.36 -11.35 -4.40
C ASN A 31 -14.41 -11.22 -3.18
N HIS A 32 -14.76 -11.76 -2.01
CA HIS A 32 -13.91 -11.64 -0.82
C HIS A 32 -12.52 -12.29 -0.98
N ASP A 33 -12.40 -13.30 -1.85
CA ASP A 33 -11.12 -13.96 -2.17
C ASP A 33 -10.13 -13.01 -2.88
N ASN A 34 -10.65 -12.01 -3.60
CA ASN A 34 -9.88 -10.97 -4.27
C ASN A 34 -9.70 -9.71 -3.41
N LEU A 35 -10.15 -9.73 -2.15
CA LEU A 35 -9.98 -8.62 -1.23
C LEU A 35 -8.65 -8.72 -0.49
N HIS A 36 -7.72 -7.83 -0.82
CA HIS A 36 -6.39 -7.79 -0.23
C HIS A 36 -6.28 -6.58 0.69
N VAL A 37 -6.42 -6.84 1.99
CA VAL A 37 -6.45 -5.78 2.99
C VAL A 37 -5.05 -5.52 3.53
N ARG A 38 -4.62 -4.25 3.46
CA ARG A 38 -3.46 -3.71 4.16
C ARG A 38 -3.94 -2.88 5.33
N GLY A 39 -3.18 -2.87 6.41
CA GLY A 39 -3.51 -2.10 7.60
C GLY A 39 -2.47 -2.27 8.67
N TYR A 40 -2.80 -1.87 9.89
CA TYR A 40 -1.86 -1.86 11.00
C TYR A 40 -1.35 -3.27 11.33
N LYS A 41 -0.03 -3.39 11.49
CA LYS A 41 0.72 -4.63 11.76
C LYS A 41 1.43 -4.61 13.11
N GLU A 42 1.12 -3.64 13.97
CA GLU A 42 1.85 -3.43 15.25
C GLU A 42 3.29 -2.96 15.08
N GLU A 43 3.65 -2.50 13.89
CA GLU A 43 4.97 -1.95 13.59
C GLU A 43 4.94 -0.44 13.77
N GLY A 44 5.85 0.09 14.59
CA GLY A 44 5.91 1.50 14.89
C GLY A 44 7.01 1.87 15.86
N THR A 45 7.54 3.07 15.72
CA THR A 45 8.52 3.66 16.63
C THR A 45 8.47 5.18 16.52
N THR A 46 9.30 5.90 17.27
CA THR A 46 9.50 7.34 17.04
C THR A 46 10.18 7.53 15.68
N THR A 47 9.40 7.87 14.66
CA THR A 47 9.86 8.10 13.28
C THR A 47 8.97 9.13 12.58
N THR A 48 9.21 9.38 11.29
CA THR A 48 8.47 10.35 10.48
C THR A 48 7.07 9.83 10.09
N PRO A 49 6.09 10.71 9.80
CA PRO A 49 4.72 10.31 9.50
C PRO A 49 4.58 9.31 8.34
N PHE A 50 5.30 9.50 7.23
CA PHE A 50 5.23 8.54 6.13
C PHE A 50 5.94 7.22 6.48
N ASP A 51 7.06 7.28 7.21
CA ASP A 51 7.76 6.06 7.64
C ASP A 51 6.89 5.16 8.53
N MET A 52 6.03 5.73 9.38
CA MET A 52 5.03 4.96 10.12
C MET A 52 4.11 4.13 9.20
N THR A 53 3.79 4.63 8.00
CA THR A 53 3.02 3.86 7.00
C THR A 53 3.87 2.83 6.27
N VAL A 54 5.14 3.14 6.02
CA VAL A 54 6.11 2.21 5.41
C VAL A 54 6.34 0.99 6.30
N LEU A 55 6.49 1.19 7.61
CA LEU A 55 6.66 0.10 8.59
C LEU A 55 5.48 -0.88 8.59
N ASN A 56 4.29 -0.43 8.18
CA ASN A 56 3.07 -1.24 8.12
C ASN A 56 2.74 -1.75 6.69
N ASP A 57 3.61 -1.54 5.70
CA ASP A 57 3.35 -1.75 4.27
C ASP A 57 2.04 -1.07 3.78
N LEU A 58 1.68 0.06 4.38
CA LEU A 58 0.46 0.82 4.08
C LEU A 58 0.75 2.06 3.21
N ASP A 59 2.01 2.34 2.92
CA ASP A 59 2.41 3.49 2.12
C ASP A 59 2.13 3.30 0.62
N ARG A 60 2.18 4.41 -0.11
CA ARG A 60 1.86 4.46 -1.55
C ARG A 60 2.72 3.54 -2.40
N PHE A 61 3.96 3.25 -2.02
CA PHE A 61 4.85 2.39 -2.80
C PHE A 61 4.48 0.92 -2.64
N HIS A 62 4.23 0.45 -1.42
CA HIS A 62 3.74 -0.91 -1.21
C HIS A 62 2.36 -1.14 -1.84
N LEU A 63 1.43 -0.17 -1.71
CA LEU A 63 0.11 -0.26 -2.34
C LEU A 63 0.18 -0.27 -3.87
N ALA A 64 1.06 0.53 -4.48
CA ALA A 64 1.29 0.48 -5.92
C ALA A 64 1.90 -0.86 -6.36
N GLY A 65 2.82 -1.41 -5.57
CA GLY A 65 3.39 -2.74 -5.81
C GLY A 65 2.33 -3.84 -5.77
N ASP A 66 1.41 -3.77 -4.80
CA ASP A 66 0.29 -4.70 -4.70
C ASP A 66 -0.62 -4.67 -5.93
N ALA A 67 -0.82 -3.48 -6.52
CA ALA A 67 -1.62 -3.32 -7.73
C ALA A 67 -0.96 -4.02 -8.92
N VAL A 68 0.35 -3.88 -9.06
CA VAL A 68 1.13 -4.56 -10.11
C VAL A 68 1.03 -6.07 -9.95
N ASP A 69 1.14 -6.56 -8.71
CA ASP A 69 1.14 -8.00 -8.41
C ASP A 69 -0.22 -8.66 -8.59
N ARG A 70 -1.32 -7.90 -8.67
CA ARG A 70 -2.67 -8.46 -8.70
C ARG A 70 -3.40 -8.21 -10.00
N VAL A 71 -3.07 -7.13 -10.71
CA VAL A 71 -3.67 -6.83 -12.00
C VAL A 71 -2.97 -7.66 -13.07
N PRO A 72 -3.65 -8.64 -13.72
CA PRO A 72 -2.98 -9.61 -14.60
C PRO A 72 -2.20 -8.98 -15.75
N LYS A 73 -2.73 -7.90 -16.33
CA LYS A 73 -2.05 -7.15 -17.40
C LYS A 73 -0.75 -6.47 -16.92
N LEU A 74 -0.64 -6.12 -15.64
CA LEU A 74 0.54 -5.45 -15.08
C LEU A 74 1.61 -6.45 -14.64
N GLN A 75 1.22 -7.63 -14.16
CA GLN A 75 2.17 -8.67 -13.72
C GLN A 75 3.25 -8.98 -14.77
N ARG A 76 2.87 -9.00 -16.06
CA ARG A 76 3.78 -9.31 -17.18
C ARG A 76 4.78 -8.20 -17.51
N ILE A 77 4.45 -6.95 -17.21
CA ILE A 77 5.21 -5.76 -17.67
C ILE A 77 5.75 -4.91 -16.52
N GLY A 78 5.30 -5.15 -15.29
CA GLY A 78 5.53 -4.29 -14.14
C GLY A 78 6.87 -4.51 -13.43
N GLY A 79 7.74 -5.39 -13.92
CA GLY A 79 9.01 -5.72 -13.27
C GLY A 79 9.90 -4.50 -13.01
N HIS A 80 10.10 -3.64 -14.02
CA HIS A 80 10.87 -2.40 -13.87
C HIS A 80 10.22 -1.42 -12.90
N PHE A 81 8.90 -1.30 -12.95
CA PHE A 81 8.17 -0.42 -12.04
C PHE A 81 8.28 -0.89 -10.59
N LYS A 82 8.17 -2.20 -10.32
CA LYS A 82 8.41 -2.75 -8.97
C LYS A 82 9.84 -2.49 -8.49
N GLN A 83 10.83 -2.59 -9.37
CA GLN A 83 12.21 -2.26 -9.01
C GLN A 83 12.35 -0.78 -8.64
N TYR A 84 11.71 0.12 -9.40
CA TYR A 84 11.65 1.54 -9.07
C TYR A 84 11.03 1.79 -7.69
N LEU A 85 9.90 1.15 -7.37
CA LEU A 85 9.25 1.27 -6.05
C LEU A 85 10.18 0.81 -4.91
N ARG A 86 10.89 -0.31 -5.10
CA ARG A 86 11.89 -0.79 -4.11
C ARG A 86 13.03 0.18 -3.92
N ASN A 87 13.52 0.78 -5.00
CA ASN A 87 14.57 1.80 -4.93
C ASN A 87 14.08 3.03 -4.15
N LYS A 88 12.81 3.44 -4.33
CA LYS A 88 12.20 4.53 -3.55
C LYS A 88 12.11 4.23 -2.06
N LEU A 89 11.78 3.00 -1.68
CA LEU A 89 11.79 2.59 -0.27
C LEU A 89 13.20 2.61 0.34
N VAL A 90 14.21 2.23 -0.43
CA VAL A 90 15.62 2.34 0.00
C VAL A 90 16.05 3.80 0.17
N GLU A 91 15.73 4.65 -0.80
CA GLU A 91 15.99 6.09 -0.77
C GLU A 91 15.33 6.74 0.45
N HIS A 92 14.05 6.46 0.68
CA HIS A 92 13.28 6.92 1.85
C HIS A 92 13.99 6.55 3.16
N LYS A 93 14.35 5.27 3.33
CA LYS A 93 15.01 4.78 4.54
C LYS A 93 16.36 5.48 4.81
N GLN A 94 17.10 5.82 3.76
CA GLN A 94 18.34 6.57 3.89
C GLN A 94 18.07 8.03 4.25
N TYR A 95 17.10 8.65 3.58
CA TYR A 95 16.78 10.06 3.74
C TYR A 95 16.30 10.39 5.17
N ILE A 96 15.34 9.65 5.71
CA ILE A 96 14.81 9.90 7.06
C ILE A 96 15.88 9.77 8.16
N ARG A 97 16.87 8.90 7.96
CA ARG A 97 17.97 8.70 8.92
C ARG A 97 18.95 9.87 8.95
N ILE A 98 19.13 10.53 7.81
CA ILE A 98 20.06 11.65 7.65
C ILE A 98 19.37 12.96 8.03
N HIS A 99 18.12 13.14 7.59
CA HIS A 99 17.43 14.44 7.64
C HIS A 99 16.36 14.53 8.73
N GLY A 100 15.88 13.41 9.27
CA GLY A 100 14.82 13.40 10.30
C GLY A 100 13.44 13.85 9.79
N GLU A 101 13.26 13.95 8.47
CA GLU A 101 12.01 14.33 7.82
C GLU A 101 11.76 13.44 6.60
N ASP A 102 10.49 13.34 6.18
CA ASP A 102 10.11 12.58 4.99
C ASP A 102 10.66 13.21 3.70
N LEU A 103 10.87 12.37 2.68
CA LEU A 103 11.31 12.80 1.35
C LEU A 103 10.46 13.99 0.83
N PRO A 104 11.07 15.01 0.18
CA PRO A 104 10.32 16.14 -0.38
C PRO A 104 9.20 15.69 -1.34
N GLU A 105 9.45 14.69 -2.18
CA GLU A 105 8.43 14.10 -3.08
C GLU A 105 7.24 13.44 -2.37
N ILE A 106 7.34 13.21 -1.06
CA ILE A 106 6.25 12.70 -0.22
C ILE A 106 5.51 13.87 0.42
N ARG A 107 6.25 14.80 1.03
CA ARG A 107 5.69 15.96 1.75
C ARG A 107 5.00 16.94 0.82
N ASP A 108 5.61 17.20 -0.32
CA ASP A 108 5.16 18.22 -1.27
C ASP A 108 4.20 17.65 -2.32
N TRP A 109 3.91 16.35 -2.26
CA TRP A 109 2.98 15.71 -3.19
C TRP A 109 1.57 16.25 -2.99
N LYS A 110 0.92 16.55 -4.11
CA LYS A 110 -0.45 17.02 -4.16
C LYS A 110 -1.20 16.24 -5.23
N TRP A 111 -2.50 16.10 -5.03
CA TRP A 111 -3.36 15.60 -6.08
C TRP A 111 -3.47 16.63 -7.20
N GLU A 112 -3.26 16.20 -8.44
CA GLU A 112 -3.52 17.01 -9.62
C GLU A 112 -5.02 16.93 -9.92
N HIS A 113 -5.69 18.09 -9.88
CA HIS A 113 -7.12 18.23 -10.15
C HIS A 113 -7.37 18.67 -11.58
#